data_AF-A0A0C5QK21-F1
#
_entry.id   AF-A0A0C5QK21-F1
#
_cell.length_a   1.000
_cell.length_b   1.000
_cell.length_c   1.000
_cell.angle_alpha   90.00
_cell.angle_beta   90.00
_cell.angle_gamma   90.00
#
_symmetry.space_group_name_H-M   'P 1'
#
loop_
_entity.id
_entity.type
_entity.pdbx_description
1 polymer ?
#
loop_
_entity_poly.entity_id
_entity_poly.type
_entity_poly.pdbx_seq_one_letter_code
_entity_poly.pdbx_strand_id
1 'polypeptide(L)'
;VAIDAIEPDWHIWESFQASDVVSALKRDSTDGVQSVHTQVEHPADIDALFDPAIVYAKGARLLVMVRSLIGDKALREGLKRYFARHRYANAAGADLWEALGEASGQNIKAVMDSWLEQPGYPVVSAKVIDGQLTLSQEQFFIGEYEESDRQ
;
A
#
# COMPACT_ATOMS: atom_id res chain seq x y z
N VAL A 1 2.60 -3.05 14.72
CA VAL A 1 1.92 -4.25 15.29
C VAL A 1 2.77 -4.89 16.38
N ALA A 2 3.95 -5.44 16.08
CA ALA A 2 4.73 -6.17 17.09
C ALA A 2 5.20 -5.27 18.23
N ILE A 3 5.80 -4.11 17.92
CA ILE A 3 6.26 -3.16 18.93
C ILE A 3 5.08 -2.65 19.77
N ASP A 4 3.99 -2.23 19.14
CA ASP A 4 2.75 -1.81 19.82
C ASP A 4 2.16 -2.87 20.77
N ALA A 5 2.28 -4.15 20.41
CA ALA A 5 1.80 -5.24 21.26
C ALA A 5 2.73 -5.53 22.45
N ILE A 6 4.02 -5.21 22.35
CA ILE A 6 5.02 -5.41 23.40
C ILE A 6 5.08 -4.19 24.32
N GLU A 7 5.06 -2.99 23.72
CA GLU A 7 5.17 -1.68 24.37
C GLU A 7 4.00 -0.76 23.94
N PRO A 8 2.78 -0.98 24.45
CA PRO A 8 1.60 -0.21 24.04
C PRO A 8 1.70 1.29 24.42
N ASP A 9 2.37 1.59 25.53
CA ASP A 9 2.53 2.96 26.04
C ASP A 9 3.52 3.80 25.20
N TRP A 10 4.17 3.21 24.19
CA TRP A 10 5.04 3.96 23.26
C TRP A 10 4.26 4.64 22.13
N HIS A 11 2.97 4.33 21.96
CA HIS A 11 2.12 4.97 20.95
C HIS A 11 2.72 4.90 19.53
N ILE A 12 3.33 3.76 19.17
CA ILE A 12 4.13 3.66 17.93
C ILE A 12 3.31 3.85 16.66
N TRP A 13 1.99 3.63 16.72
CA TRP A 13 1.11 3.95 15.59
C TRP A 13 0.94 5.45 15.40
N GLU A 14 0.92 6.26 16.45
CA GLU A 14 0.88 7.71 16.34
C GLU A 14 2.16 8.23 15.67
N SER A 15 3.31 7.66 16.08
CA SER A 15 4.59 7.93 15.43
C SER A 15 4.56 7.57 13.94
N PHE A 16 4.11 6.36 13.59
CA PHE A 16 3.97 5.90 12.20
C PHE A 16 3.08 6.85 11.35
N GLN A 17 1.97 7.35 11.93
CA GLN A 17 1.08 8.29 11.25
C GLN A 17 1.73 9.66 11.03
N ALA A 18 2.60 10.10 11.92
CA ALA A 18 3.29 11.38 11.82
C ALA A 18 4.55 11.34 10.93
N SER A 19 5.20 10.17 10.78
CA SER A 19 6.43 10.00 9.99
C SER A 19 6.16 9.42 8.61
N ASP A 20 5.94 8.11 8.55
CA ASP A 20 5.94 7.29 7.33
C ASP A 20 4.80 7.72 6.41
N VAL A 21 3.63 7.99 6.99
CA VAL A 21 2.46 8.40 6.21
C VAL A 21 2.66 9.75 5.55
N VAL A 22 3.19 10.73 6.28
CA VAL A 22 3.47 12.06 5.74
C VAL A 22 4.57 11.99 4.68
N SER A 23 5.62 11.20 4.92
CA SER A 23 6.71 11.01 3.97
C SER A 23 6.24 10.39 2.65
N ALA A 24 5.47 9.30 2.73
CA ALA A 24 4.91 8.62 1.56
C ALA A 24 3.98 9.54 0.76
N LEU A 25 2.98 10.15 1.42
CA LEU A 25 2.00 11.01 0.75
C LEU A 25 2.65 12.23 0.09
N LYS A 26 3.66 12.83 0.73
CA LYS A 26 4.37 13.96 0.14
C LYS A 26 5.17 13.53 -1.09
N ARG A 27 5.96 12.46 -0.99
CA ARG A 27 6.79 11.99 -2.10
C ARG A 27 5.94 11.57 -3.29
N ASP A 28 4.88 10.83 -3.03
CA ASP A 28 4.04 10.18 -4.05
C ASP A 28 3.02 11.14 -4.70
N SER A 29 2.89 12.37 -4.20
CA SER A 29 2.13 13.46 -4.84
C SER A 29 2.92 14.24 -5.89
N THR A 30 4.20 13.93 -6.09
CA THR A 30 5.03 14.57 -7.12
C THR A 30 4.95 13.78 -8.43
N ASP A 31 4.81 14.47 -9.56
CA ASP A 31 4.81 13.80 -10.86
C ASP A 31 6.15 13.12 -11.16
N GLY A 32 6.12 12.02 -11.93
CA GLY A 32 7.29 11.21 -12.28
C GLY A 32 7.85 10.30 -11.18
N VAL A 33 7.14 10.14 -10.04
CA VAL A 33 7.46 9.13 -9.03
C VAL A 33 7.25 7.71 -9.59
N GLN A 34 8.07 6.76 -9.16
CA GLN A 34 7.95 5.34 -9.52
C GLN A 34 6.80 4.63 -8.78
N SER A 35 6.25 3.59 -9.38
CA SER A 35 5.33 2.66 -8.71
C SER A 35 6.06 1.83 -7.66
N VAL A 36 5.32 1.29 -6.68
CA VAL A 36 5.92 0.43 -5.63
C VAL A 36 6.48 -0.84 -6.24
N HIS A 37 5.76 -1.45 -7.18
CA HIS A 37 6.28 -2.51 -8.01
C HIS A 37 6.86 -1.91 -9.29
N THR A 38 8.16 -2.11 -9.50
CA THR A 38 8.87 -1.68 -10.71
C THR A 38 9.77 -2.83 -11.17
N GLN A 39 9.78 -3.10 -12.47
CA GLN A 39 10.63 -4.13 -13.05
C GLN A 39 12.11 -3.75 -12.95
N VAL A 40 12.95 -4.72 -12.57
CA VAL A 40 14.40 -4.56 -12.47
C VAL A 40 15.05 -5.42 -13.54
N GLU A 41 15.79 -4.81 -14.47
CA GLU A 41 16.51 -5.55 -15.51
C GLU A 41 17.99 -5.73 -15.16
N HIS A 42 18.60 -4.72 -14.53
CA HIS A 42 19.98 -4.79 -14.08
C HIS A 42 20.09 -4.62 -12.56
N PRO A 43 20.91 -5.43 -11.87
CA PRO A 43 21.09 -5.30 -10.42
C PRO A 43 21.54 -3.91 -9.95
N ALA A 44 22.19 -3.13 -10.82
CA ALA A 44 22.57 -1.76 -10.53
C ALA A 44 21.37 -0.80 -10.39
N ASP A 45 20.21 -1.14 -10.95
CA ASP A 45 19.00 -0.32 -10.88
C ASP A 45 18.34 -0.38 -9.49
N ILE A 46 18.72 -1.37 -8.67
CA ILE A 46 18.16 -1.61 -7.34
C ILE A 46 18.34 -0.39 -6.43
N ASP A 47 19.51 0.28 -6.49
CA ASP A 47 19.80 1.44 -5.64
C ASP A 47 18.85 2.62 -5.95
N ALA A 48 18.46 2.79 -7.22
CA ALA A 48 17.50 3.83 -7.63
C ALA A 48 16.08 3.51 -7.14
N LEU A 49 15.73 2.23 -7.01
CA LEU A 49 14.42 1.80 -6.54
C LEU A 49 14.25 1.92 -5.03
N PHE A 50 15.33 1.93 -4.26
CA PHE A 50 15.28 2.12 -2.80
C PHE A 50 14.95 3.56 -2.37
N ASP A 51 13.86 4.12 -2.92
CA ASP A 51 13.24 5.32 -2.37
C ASP A 51 12.56 4.97 -1.03
N PRO A 52 13.03 5.51 0.10
CA PRO A 52 12.52 5.16 1.42
C PRO A 52 11.04 5.50 1.61
N ALA A 53 10.54 6.53 0.92
CA ALA A 53 9.15 6.95 1.03
C ALA A 53 8.21 6.06 0.20
N ILE A 54 8.70 5.48 -0.90
CA ILE A 54 7.87 4.65 -1.80
C ILE A 54 7.93 3.17 -1.44
N VAL A 55 9.10 2.56 -1.46
CA VAL A 55 9.20 1.10 -1.28
C VAL A 55 8.88 0.69 0.17
N TYR A 56 9.31 1.51 1.15
CA TYR A 56 9.09 1.21 2.56
C TYR A 56 7.86 1.91 3.13
N ALA A 57 7.79 3.25 3.12
CA ALA A 57 6.71 3.94 3.80
C ALA A 57 5.33 3.74 3.13
N LYS A 58 5.22 3.93 1.80
CA LYS A 58 3.99 3.61 1.06
C LYS A 58 3.68 2.11 1.11
N GLY A 59 4.68 1.25 0.91
CA GLY A 59 4.53 -0.21 1.04
C GLY A 59 3.95 -0.64 2.40
N ALA A 60 4.47 -0.10 3.50
CA ALA A 60 3.97 -0.36 4.85
C ALA A 60 2.53 0.14 5.03
N ARG A 61 2.19 1.33 4.52
CA ARG A 61 0.80 1.83 4.53
C ARG A 61 -0.15 0.92 3.77
N LEU A 62 0.24 0.41 2.61
CA LEU A 62 -0.58 -0.49 1.82
C LEU A 62 -0.87 -1.80 2.58
N LEU A 63 0.11 -2.33 3.32
CA LEU A 63 -0.12 -3.47 4.21
C LEU A 63 -1.07 -3.13 5.37
N VAL A 64 -0.99 -1.92 5.94
CA VAL A 64 -1.94 -1.44 6.96
C VAL A 64 -3.35 -1.28 6.39
N MET A 65 -3.48 -0.82 5.13
CA MET A 65 -4.75 -0.73 4.42
C MET A 65 -5.37 -2.11 4.22
N VAL A 66 -4.58 -3.09 3.73
CA VAL A 66 -5.03 -4.48 3.60
C VAL A 66 -5.45 -5.06 4.95
N ARG A 67 -4.65 -4.86 6.01
CA ARG A 67 -5.00 -5.27 7.37
C ARG A 67 -6.35 -4.69 7.81
N SER A 68 -6.59 -3.42 7.54
CA SER A 68 -7.85 -2.74 7.88
C SER A 68 -9.03 -3.30 7.07
N LEU A 69 -8.81 -3.65 5.81
CA LEU A 69 -9.82 -4.20 4.90
C LEU A 69 -10.24 -5.63 5.28
N ILE A 70 -9.29 -6.51 5.60
CA ILE A 70 -9.57 -7.94 5.84
C ILE A 70 -9.67 -8.31 7.32
N GLY A 71 -9.17 -7.44 8.21
CA GLY A 71 -9.11 -7.66 9.64
C GLY A 71 -7.99 -8.60 10.11
N ASP A 72 -7.67 -8.50 11.40
CA ASP A 72 -6.53 -9.21 12.01
C ASP A 72 -6.59 -10.72 11.90
N LYS A 73 -7.80 -11.30 11.98
CA LYS A 73 -7.98 -12.76 11.92
C LYS A 73 -7.61 -13.31 10.54
N ALA A 74 -8.15 -12.73 9.47
CA ALA A 74 -7.86 -13.15 8.11
C ALA A 74 -6.40 -12.86 7.73
N LEU A 75 -5.87 -11.70 8.15
CA LEU A 75 -4.45 -11.37 7.93
C LEU A 75 -3.52 -12.43 8.54
N ARG A 76 -3.71 -12.78 9.81
CA ARG A 76 -2.87 -13.79 10.48
C ARG A 76 -2.99 -15.17 9.84
N GLU A 77 -4.19 -15.56 9.44
CA GLU A 77 -4.42 -16.84 8.75
C GLU A 77 -3.75 -16.87 7.37
N GLY A 78 -3.91 -15.82 6.56
CA GLY A 78 -3.27 -15.73 5.26
C GLY A 78 -1.74 -15.69 5.35
N LEU A 79 -1.17 -14.95 6.30
CA LEU A 79 0.27 -14.97 6.56
C LEU A 79 0.79 -16.36 6.95
N LYS A 80 0.06 -17.10 7.80
CA LYS A 80 0.42 -18.49 8.12
C LYS A 80 0.44 -19.38 6.88
N ARG A 81 -0.55 -19.25 6.00
CA ARG A 81 -0.61 -20.00 4.72
C ARG A 81 0.55 -19.64 3.81
N TYR A 82 0.79 -18.35 3.61
CA TYR A 82 1.91 -17.84 2.81
C TYR A 82 3.25 -18.43 3.29
N PHE A 83 3.58 -18.27 4.58
CA PHE A 83 4.84 -18.79 5.11
C PHE A 83 4.91 -20.32 5.06
N ALA A 84 3.82 -21.04 5.27
CA ALA A 84 3.81 -22.51 5.19
C ALA A 84 4.06 -23.02 3.76
N ARG A 85 3.51 -22.35 2.74
CA ARG A 85 3.66 -22.70 1.32
C ARG A 85 5.09 -22.47 0.82
N HIS A 86 5.67 -21.32 1.16
CA HIS A 86 6.97 -20.88 0.62
C HIS A 86 8.14 -21.14 1.59
N ARG A 87 7.93 -21.92 2.65
CA ARG A 87 9.01 -22.26 3.59
C ARG A 87 10.20 -22.86 2.85
N TYR A 88 11.39 -22.32 3.12
CA TYR A 88 12.65 -22.75 2.50
C TYR A 88 12.69 -22.64 0.97
N ALA A 89 11.83 -21.79 0.39
CA ALA A 89 11.77 -21.50 -1.05
C ALA A 89 11.55 -20.00 -1.27
N ASN A 90 11.40 -19.61 -2.53
CA ASN A 90 11.14 -18.22 -2.94
C ASN A 90 9.63 -17.97 -3.09
N ALA A 91 9.28 -16.69 -3.12
CA ALA A 91 7.93 -16.21 -3.39
C ALA A 91 7.99 -14.91 -4.21
N ALA A 92 6.91 -14.62 -4.92
CA ALA A 92 6.64 -13.34 -5.58
C ALA A 92 5.53 -12.58 -4.84
N GLY A 93 5.36 -11.29 -5.16
CA GLY A 93 4.32 -10.46 -4.53
C GLY A 93 2.90 -11.04 -4.68
N ALA A 94 2.59 -11.62 -5.84
CA ALA A 94 1.29 -12.24 -6.09
C ALA A 94 0.94 -13.38 -5.11
N ASP A 95 1.93 -14.14 -4.66
CA ASP A 95 1.74 -15.26 -3.73
C ASP A 95 1.20 -14.80 -2.37
N LEU A 96 1.65 -13.63 -1.91
CA LEU A 96 1.14 -13.02 -0.68
C LEU A 96 -0.33 -12.64 -0.84
N TRP A 97 -0.68 -11.95 -1.92
CA TRP A 97 -2.04 -11.46 -2.15
C TRP A 97 -3.04 -12.60 -2.35
N GLU A 98 -2.62 -13.70 -2.98
CA GLU A 98 -3.41 -14.93 -3.09
C GLU A 98 -3.70 -15.52 -1.71
N ALA A 99 -2.67 -15.70 -0.86
CA ALA A 99 -2.83 -16.27 0.47
C ALA A 99 -3.74 -15.41 1.38
N LEU A 100 -3.63 -14.08 1.30
CA LEU A 100 -4.52 -13.15 2.01
C LEU A 100 -5.95 -13.16 1.43
N GLY A 101 -6.09 -13.28 0.12
CA GLY A 101 -7.39 -13.39 -0.55
C GLY A 101 -8.17 -14.63 -0.13
N GLU A 102 -7.51 -15.80 -0.11
CA GLU A 102 -8.14 -17.04 0.35
C GLU A 102 -8.57 -17.00 1.83
N ALA A 103 -7.80 -16.33 2.69
CA ALA A 103 -8.11 -16.24 4.12
C ALA A 103 -9.25 -15.26 4.40
N SER A 104 -9.42 -14.24 3.55
CA SER A 104 -10.43 -13.19 3.70
C SER A 104 -11.70 -13.43 2.89
N GLY A 105 -11.65 -14.27 1.85
CA GLY A 105 -12.72 -14.43 0.86
C GLY A 105 -12.86 -13.26 -0.11
N GLN A 106 -11.87 -12.36 -0.17
CA GLN A 106 -11.87 -11.17 -1.03
C GLN A 106 -10.77 -11.25 -2.09
N ASN A 107 -10.94 -10.58 -3.23
CA ASN A 107 -9.92 -10.52 -4.27
C ASN A 107 -8.85 -9.47 -3.94
N ILE A 108 -8.00 -9.78 -2.95
CA ILE A 108 -6.94 -8.88 -2.48
C ILE A 108 -5.89 -8.61 -3.56
N LYS A 109 -5.65 -9.57 -4.45
CA LYS A 109 -4.74 -9.36 -5.59
C LYS A 109 -5.22 -8.22 -6.47
N ALA A 110 -6.49 -8.23 -6.91
CA ALA A 110 -7.01 -7.15 -7.75
C ALA A 110 -6.95 -5.77 -7.08
N VAL A 111 -7.22 -5.71 -5.76
CA VAL A 111 -7.04 -4.47 -4.99
C VAL A 111 -5.57 -4.05 -5.01
N MET A 112 -4.65 -4.95 -4.66
CA MET A 112 -3.24 -4.56 -4.53
C MET A 112 -2.56 -4.27 -5.87
N ASP A 113 -2.94 -4.94 -6.95
CA ASP A 113 -2.45 -4.63 -8.30
C ASP A 113 -2.77 -3.16 -8.65
N SER A 114 -3.97 -2.65 -8.29
CA SER A 114 -4.35 -1.24 -8.57
C SER A 114 -3.56 -0.21 -7.75
N TRP A 115 -2.86 -0.63 -6.69
CA TRP A 115 -2.06 0.25 -5.84
C TRP A 115 -0.55 0.09 -6.06
N LEU A 116 -0.11 -1.09 -6.52
CA LEU A 116 1.31 -1.43 -6.66
C LEU A 116 1.85 -1.09 -8.05
N GLU A 117 1.04 -1.23 -9.09
CA GLU A 117 1.47 -1.10 -10.49
C GLU A 117 1.40 0.34 -11.03
N GLN A 118 0.90 1.29 -10.22
CA GLN A 118 0.83 2.70 -10.58
C GLN A 118 1.41 3.61 -9.49
N PRO A 119 2.07 4.71 -9.87
CA PRO A 119 2.53 5.72 -8.91
C PRO A 119 1.36 6.57 -8.42
N GLY A 120 1.59 7.29 -7.32
CA GLY A 120 0.59 8.17 -6.74
C GLY A 120 -0.49 7.47 -5.92
N TYR A 121 -1.45 8.30 -5.50
CA TYR A 121 -2.61 7.91 -4.72
C TYR A 121 -3.79 8.82 -5.05
N PRO A 122 -5.03 8.34 -4.86
CA PRO A 122 -6.21 9.16 -5.09
C PRO A 122 -6.48 10.12 -3.93
N VAL A 123 -7.02 11.28 -4.26
CA VAL A 123 -7.85 12.07 -3.34
C VAL A 123 -9.31 11.72 -3.59
N VAL A 124 -10.08 11.50 -2.54
CA VAL A 124 -11.52 11.23 -2.62
C VAL A 124 -12.28 12.50 -2.23
N SER A 125 -13.07 13.02 -3.16
CA SER A 125 -13.96 14.14 -2.95
C SER A 125 -15.36 13.65 -2.59
N ALA A 126 -15.97 14.28 -1.59
CA ALA A 126 -17.33 13.98 -1.13
C ALA A 126 -18.22 15.21 -1.25
N LYS A 127 -19.37 15.07 -1.92
CA LYS A 127 -20.37 16.14 -2.09
C LYS A 127 -21.77 15.61 -1.83
N VAL A 128 -22.63 16.41 -1.21
CA VAL A 128 -24.06 16.08 -1.10
C VAL A 128 -24.81 16.78 -2.24
N ILE A 129 -25.40 16.01 -3.15
CA ILE A 129 -26.15 16.49 -4.30
C ILE A 129 -27.56 15.92 -4.18
N ASP A 130 -28.58 16.78 -4.13
CA ASP A 130 -29.99 16.39 -3.97
C ASP A 130 -30.24 15.44 -2.77
N GLY A 131 -29.52 15.67 -1.67
CA GLY A 131 -29.60 14.85 -0.47
C GLY A 131 -28.85 13.51 -0.53
N GLN A 132 -28.16 13.21 -1.63
CA GLN A 132 -27.34 11.99 -1.79
C GLN A 132 -25.85 12.30 -1.69
N LEU A 133 -25.10 11.44 -0.99
CA LEU A 133 -23.64 11.51 -0.94
C LEU A 133 -23.04 10.97 -2.23
N THR A 134 -22.42 11.84 -3.01
CA THR A 134 -21.65 11.51 -4.21
C THR A 134 -20.17 11.54 -3.88
N LEU A 135 -19.47 10.45 -4.19
CA LEU A 135 -18.03 10.31 -4.09
C LEU A 135 -17.39 10.30 -5.48
N SER A 136 -16.28 11.00 -5.63
CA SER A 136 -15.43 10.93 -6.82
C SER A 136 -13.97 10.82 -6.38
N GLN A 137 -13.12 10.24 -7.21
CA GLN A 137 -11.68 10.20 -6.97
C GLN A 137 -10.91 10.67 -8.19
N GLU A 138 -9.75 11.26 -7.93
CA GLU A 138 -8.76 11.66 -8.93
C GLU A 138 -7.36 11.49 -8.31
N GLN A 139 -6.33 11.31 -9.13
CA GLN A 139 -4.96 11.24 -8.63
C GLN A 139 -4.55 12.60 -8.02
N PHE A 140 -3.97 12.57 -6.83
CA PHE A 140 -3.55 13.78 -6.13
C PHE A 140 -2.13 14.20 -6.51
N PHE A 141 -1.95 15.48 -6.85
CA PHE A 141 -0.65 16.07 -7.17
C PHE A 141 -0.38 17.35 -6.37
N ILE A 142 0.90 17.67 -6.18
CA ILE A 142 1.38 18.98 -5.75
C ILE A 142 2.27 19.59 -6.83
N GLY A 143 2.17 20.90 -7.04
CA GLY A 143 2.99 21.61 -8.04
C GLY A 143 2.49 21.42 -9.48
N GLU A 144 3.41 21.52 -10.44
CA GLU A 144 3.13 21.24 -11.86
C GLU A 144 3.07 19.72 -12.09
N TYR A 145 2.11 19.27 -12.88
CA TYR A 145 1.91 17.87 -13.24
C TYR A 145 1.23 17.76 -14.61
N GLU A 146 1.41 16.62 -15.27
CA GLU A 146 0.59 16.26 -16.44
C GLU A 146 -0.69 15.53 -16.00
N GLU A 147 -1.85 15.95 -16.52
CA GLU A 147 -3.11 15.25 -16.25
C GLU A 147 -3.00 13.79 -16.70
N SER A 148 -3.44 12.87 -15.83
CA SER A 148 -3.41 11.44 -16.08
C SER A 148 -4.82 10.88 -16.06
N ASP A 149 -5.18 10.07 -17.06
CA ASP A 149 -6.45 9.31 -17.10
C ASP A 149 -6.45 8.11 -16.13
N ARG A 150 -5.44 7.99 -15.26
CA ARG A 150 -5.31 6.91 -14.29
C ARG A 150 -6.40 7.05 -13.22
N GLN A 151 -7.17 5.98 -13.05
CA GLN A 151 -8.22 5.89 -12.02
C GLN A 151 -7.65 5.46 -10.68
#